data_AF-X1A7G2-F1
#
_entry.id   AF-X1A7G2-F1
#
_cell.length_a   1.000
_cell.length_b   1.000
_cell.length_c   1.000
_cell.angle_alpha   90.00
_cell.angle_beta   90.00
_cell.angle_gamma   90.00
#
_symmetry.space_group_name_H-M   'P 1'
#
loop_
_entity.id
_entity.type
_entity.pdbx_description
1 polymer ?
#
loop_
_entity_poly.entity_id
_entity_poly.type
_entity_poly.pdbx_seq_one_letter_code
_entity_poly.pdbx_strand_id
1 'polypeptide(L)'
;MSDEHHGHLKLEYHPGMPMSNGKTCMWLFLSTEIMFFAGLIGTYIVLRFGAPAWPLPHEVHLSEPIGAFNTFVLICSSVSVVLALEAARLNRVGQAKAWIATTLVLGCIFLGVKAYEYKAKFSHGIYPQKPHSLIYEKPDLAYASMVRQTLEAYQVRLARVEEPSTDELDQLAVTGTLLRYFVRPAELTAAQSGTQQGQIALNQLAAAIMPHGDQ
;
A
#
# COMPACT_ATOMS: atom_id res chain seq x y z
N MET A 1 17.10 64.76 45.82
CA MET A 1 17.37 64.11 44.52
C MET A 1 17.47 62.63 44.82
N SER A 2 16.42 61.87 44.56
CA SER A 2 16.33 60.44 44.84
C SER A 2 16.76 59.69 43.58
N ASP A 3 17.99 59.18 43.58
CA ASP A 3 18.50 58.36 42.47
C ASP A 3 17.85 56.98 42.53
N GLU A 4 16.94 56.72 41.59
CA GLU A 4 16.33 55.41 41.35
C GLU A 4 17.43 54.41 40.93
N HIS A 5 17.70 53.44 41.80
CA HIS A 5 18.52 52.28 41.46
C HIS A 5 17.73 51.38 40.49
N HIS A 6 17.81 51.66 39.20
CA HIS A 6 17.32 50.74 38.17
C HIS A 6 18.13 49.45 38.22
N GLY A 7 17.55 48.40 38.81
CA GLY A 7 18.11 47.05 38.84
C GLY A 7 18.15 46.48 37.43
N HIS A 8 19.28 46.63 36.74
CA HIS A 8 19.51 45.97 35.46
C HIS A 8 19.63 44.46 35.70
N LEU A 9 18.61 43.70 35.31
CA LEU A 9 18.65 42.24 35.21
C LEU A 9 19.80 41.84 34.26
N LYS A 10 20.91 41.32 34.82
CA LYS A 10 21.94 40.63 34.04
C LYS A 10 21.38 39.27 33.61
N LEU A 11 20.94 39.18 32.35
CA LEU A 11 20.62 37.91 31.71
C LEU A 11 21.93 37.18 31.43
N GLU A 12 22.28 36.23 32.28
CA GLU A 12 23.41 35.33 32.08
C GLU A 12 23.04 34.36 30.94
N TYR A 13 23.54 34.64 29.73
CA TYR A 13 23.40 33.74 28.60
C TYR A 13 24.28 32.52 28.87
N HIS A 14 23.66 31.43 29.32
CA HIS A 14 24.25 30.11 29.26
C HIS A 14 24.10 29.57 27.83
N PRO A 15 25.14 29.60 26.98
CA PRO A 15 25.09 28.85 25.75
C PRO A 15 24.80 27.39 26.10
N GLY A 16 23.75 26.81 25.53
CA GLY A 16 23.48 25.38 25.65
C GLY A 16 24.75 24.59 25.31
N MET A 17 24.98 23.47 26.02
CA MET A 17 26.20 22.66 25.90
C MET A 17 26.63 22.52 24.43
N PRO A 18 27.91 22.81 24.09
CA PRO A 18 28.36 22.78 22.70
C PRO A 18 28.21 21.36 22.15
N MET A 19 27.20 21.14 21.30
CA MET A 19 27.07 19.91 20.53
C MET A 19 28.16 19.88 19.47
N SER A 20 28.82 18.74 19.30
CA SER A 20 29.78 18.58 18.21
C SER A 20 29.07 18.75 16.86
N ASN A 21 29.74 19.38 15.89
CA ASN A 21 29.18 19.59 14.55
C ASN A 21 28.63 18.29 13.94
N GLY A 22 29.29 17.15 14.18
CA GLY A 22 28.81 15.84 13.72
C GLY A 22 27.48 15.40 14.35
N LYS A 23 27.25 15.67 15.64
CA LYS A 23 25.96 15.38 16.29
C LYS A 23 24.86 16.29 15.74
N THR A 24 25.16 17.57 15.53
CA THR A 24 24.22 18.53 14.93
C THR A 24 23.81 18.11 13.52
N CYS A 25 24.78 17.73 12.67
CA CYS A 25 24.49 17.22 11.33
C CYS A 25 23.64 15.94 11.37
N MET A 26 23.91 15.01 12.29
CA MET A 26 23.12 13.78 12.45
C MET A 26 21.68 14.08 12.87
N TRP A 27 21.45 15.03 13.76
CA TRP A 27 20.11 15.46 14.16
C TRP A 27 19.33 16.10 13.02
N LEU A 28 19.98 16.96 12.22
CA LEU A 28 19.37 17.57 11.04
C LEU A 28 19.00 16.50 10.00
N PHE A 29 19.92 15.57 9.72
CA PHE A 29 19.66 14.44 8.82
C PHE A 29 18.49 13.57 9.28
N LEU A 30 18.44 13.22 10.58
CA LEU A 30 17.33 12.44 11.14
C LEU A 30 15.99 13.19 11.00
N SER A 31 16.00 14.51 11.18
CA SER A 31 14.81 15.34 11.04
C SER A 31 14.28 15.32 9.59
N THR A 32 15.17 15.39 8.60
CA THR A 32 14.78 15.33 7.19
C THR A 32 14.21 13.97 6.80
N GLU A 33 14.77 12.87 7.31
CA GLU A 33 14.24 11.52 7.09
C GLU A 33 12.84 11.35 7.71
N ILE A 34 12.61 11.87 8.92
CA ILE A 34 11.27 11.85 9.55
C ILE A 34 10.25 12.58 8.68
N MET A 35 10.60 13.76 8.15
CA MET A 35 9.70 14.51 7.25
C MET A 35 9.44 13.76 5.94
N PHE A 36 10.45 13.10 5.38
CA PHE A 36 10.32 12.28 4.18
C PHE A 36 9.34 11.12 4.38
N PHE A 37 9.51 10.32 5.45
CA PHE A 37 8.58 9.23 5.77
C PHE A 37 7.19 9.72 6.17
N ALA A 38 7.09 10.87 6.85
CA ALA A 38 5.79 11.48 7.16
C ALA A 38 5.03 11.84 5.88
N GLY A 39 5.71 12.34 4.84
CA GLY A 39 5.12 12.55 3.52
C GLY A 39 4.60 11.26 2.90
N LEU A 40 5.40 10.19 2.89
CA LEU A 40 5.01 8.88 2.34
C LEU A 40 3.80 8.26 3.08
N ILE A 41 3.81 8.30 4.42
CA ILE A 41 2.70 7.82 5.24
C ILE A 41 1.45 8.69 5.03
N GLY A 42 1.62 10.01 4.96
CA GLY A 42 0.53 10.94 4.66
C GLY A 42 -0.12 10.65 3.31
N THR A 43 0.69 10.42 2.26
CA THR A 43 0.18 9.99 0.95
C THR A 43 -0.59 8.68 1.06
N TYR A 44 -0.07 7.67 1.76
CA TYR A 44 -0.78 6.41 1.99
C TYR A 44 -2.14 6.62 2.67
N ILE A 45 -2.19 7.45 3.71
CA ILE A 45 -3.43 7.77 4.45
C ILE A 45 -4.46 8.42 3.52
N VAL A 46 -4.06 9.44 2.76
CA VAL A 46 -4.96 10.14 1.82
C VAL A 46 -5.49 9.18 0.76
N LEU A 47 -4.63 8.34 0.18
CA LEU A 47 -5.05 7.33 -0.79
C LEU A 47 -5.99 6.28 -0.16
N ARG A 48 -5.72 5.88 1.09
CA ARG A 48 -6.53 4.88 1.81
C ARG A 48 -7.95 5.34 2.07
N PHE A 49 -8.13 6.60 2.43
CA PHE A 49 -9.44 7.20 2.70
C PHE A 49 -10.13 7.72 1.43
N GLY A 50 -9.37 8.06 0.38
CA GLY A 50 -9.91 8.49 -0.91
C GLY A 50 -10.38 7.35 -1.81
N ALA A 51 -9.99 6.10 -1.53
CA ALA A 51 -10.36 4.94 -2.33
C ALA A 51 -11.70 4.33 -1.89
N PRO A 52 -12.67 4.13 -2.80
CA PRO A 52 -13.97 3.52 -2.49
C PRO A 52 -13.88 2.03 -2.13
N ALA A 53 -12.86 1.34 -2.64
CA ALA A 53 -12.52 -0.04 -2.32
C ALA A 53 -11.00 -0.18 -2.17
N TRP A 54 -10.55 -1.08 -1.30
CA TRP A 54 -9.13 -1.29 -1.01
C TRP A 54 -8.79 -2.77 -1.08
N PRO A 55 -7.62 -3.14 -1.63
CA PRO A 55 -7.26 -4.53 -1.83
C PRO A 55 -7.25 -5.30 -0.51
N LEU A 56 -7.78 -6.51 -0.55
CA LEU A 56 -7.83 -7.41 0.59
C LEU A 56 -6.43 -8.00 0.86
N PRO A 57 -6.10 -8.39 2.10
CA PRO A 57 -4.77 -8.92 2.46
C PRO A 57 -4.31 -10.12 1.60
N HIS A 58 -5.25 -10.93 1.12
CA HIS A 58 -4.97 -12.07 0.26
C HIS A 58 -4.63 -11.67 -1.19
N GLU A 59 -5.10 -10.52 -1.67
CA GLU A 59 -4.84 -10.03 -3.03
C GLU A 59 -3.42 -9.46 -3.17
N VAL A 60 -2.81 -9.06 -2.05
CA VAL A 60 -1.45 -8.51 -2.01
C VAL A 60 -0.39 -9.56 -1.62
N HIS A 61 -0.79 -10.83 -1.48
CA HIS A 61 0.08 -11.95 -1.07
C HIS A 61 1.02 -11.58 0.07
N LEU A 62 0.48 -10.93 1.11
CA LEU A 62 1.26 -10.56 2.27
C LEU A 62 1.40 -11.79 3.16
N SER A 63 2.63 -12.20 3.48
CA SER A 63 2.85 -13.20 4.52
C SER A 63 3.08 -12.50 5.85
N GLU A 64 2.04 -12.46 6.69
CA GLU A 64 2.12 -11.94 8.06
C GLU A 64 3.24 -12.59 8.90
N PRO A 65 3.42 -13.93 8.92
CA PRO A 65 4.47 -14.53 9.75
C PRO A 65 5.89 -14.20 9.28
N ILE A 66 6.13 -14.09 7.97
CA ILE A 66 7.45 -13.70 7.44
C ILE A 66 7.73 -12.22 7.77
N GLY A 67 6.73 -11.35 7.63
CA GLY A 67 6.85 -9.94 8.02
C GLY A 67 7.11 -9.76 9.52
N ALA A 68 6.44 -10.54 10.37
CA ALA A 68 6.64 -10.52 11.82
C ALA A 68 8.05 -11.00 12.20
N PHE A 69 8.53 -12.10 11.61
CA PHE A 69 9.90 -12.58 11.80
C PHE A 69 10.93 -11.52 11.39
N ASN A 70 10.73 -10.89 10.25
CA ASN A 70 11.66 -9.86 9.75
C ASN A 70 11.69 -8.62 10.67
N THR A 71 10.55 -8.26 11.26
CA THR A 71 10.47 -7.19 12.27
C THR A 71 11.20 -7.57 13.55
N PHE A 72 11.06 -8.81 14.01
CA PHE A 72 11.82 -9.33 15.15
C PHE A 72 13.33 -9.25 14.90
N VAL A 73 13.80 -9.63 13.71
CA VAL A 73 15.22 -9.51 13.30
C VAL A 73 15.72 -8.06 13.41
N LEU A 74 14.92 -7.06 12.97
CA LEU A 74 15.28 -5.64 13.09
C LEU A 74 15.35 -5.16 14.54
N ILE A 75 14.43 -5.61 15.40
CA ILE A 75 14.45 -5.27 16.83
C ILE A 75 15.72 -5.83 17.47
N CYS A 76 16.05 -7.11 17.21
CA CYS A 76 17.28 -7.73 17.68
C CYS A 76 18.52 -6.99 17.16
N SER A 77 18.51 -6.54 15.90
CA SER A 77 19.59 -5.74 15.32
C SER A 77 19.75 -4.38 16.00
N SER A 78 18.67 -3.78 16.50
CA SER A 78 18.74 -2.52 17.25
C SER A 78 19.39 -2.74 18.62
N VAL A 79 19.04 -3.85 19.28
CA VAL A 79 19.65 -4.24 20.57
C VAL A 79 21.15 -4.50 20.41
N SER A 80 21.58 -5.18 19.34
CA SER A 80 23.02 -5.44 19.12
C SER A 80 23.84 -4.15 18.95
N VAL A 81 23.29 -3.09 18.35
CA VAL A 81 23.97 -1.79 18.26
C VAL A 81 24.12 -1.12 19.63
N VAL A 82 23.09 -1.21 20.49
CA VAL A 82 23.16 -0.67 21.85
C VAL A 82 24.23 -1.40 22.67
N LEU A 83 24.29 -2.73 22.57
CA LEU A 83 25.34 -3.53 23.21
C LEU A 83 26.74 -3.23 22.66
N ALA A 84 26.85 -2.95 21.36
CA ALA A 84 28.11 -2.49 20.77
C ALA A 84 28.56 -1.15 21.36
N LEU A 85 27.63 -0.20 21.53
CA LEU A 85 27.89 1.10 22.13
C LEU A 85 28.32 0.98 23.60
N GLU A 86 27.68 0.11 24.37
CA GLU A 86 28.05 -0.17 25.75
C GLU A 86 29.46 -0.78 25.84
N ALA A 87 29.75 -1.79 25.04
CA ALA A 87 31.09 -2.39 24.97
C ALA A 87 32.16 -1.37 24.57
N ALA A 88 31.84 -0.44 23.65
CA ALA A 88 32.73 0.64 23.26
C ALA A 88 32.97 1.64 24.41
N ARG A 89 31.93 1.99 25.19
CA ARG A 89 32.06 2.84 26.38
C ARG A 89 32.93 2.19 27.47
N LEU A 90 32.84 0.88 27.62
CA LEU A 90 33.69 0.08 28.53
C LEU A 90 35.09 -0.21 27.96
N ASN A 91 35.44 0.39 26.81
CA ASN A 91 36.72 0.23 26.11
C ASN A 91 37.03 -1.24 25.71
N ARG A 92 35.99 -2.09 25.59
CA ARG A 92 36.09 -3.50 25.18
C ARG A 92 35.99 -3.63 23.67
N VAL A 93 37.05 -3.22 22.97
CA VAL A 93 37.08 -3.12 21.50
C VAL A 93 36.72 -4.44 20.79
N GLY A 94 37.17 -5.59 21.30
CA GLY A 94 36.85 -6.89 20.72
C GLY A 94 35.35 -7.21 20.76
N GLN A 95 34.69 -6.94 21.88
CA GLN A 95 33.25 -7.14 22.04
C GLN A 95 32.46 -6.14 21.20
N ALA A 96 32.89 -4.87 21.14
CA ALA A 96 32.26 -3.86 20.29
C ALA A 96 32.27 -4.25 18.81
N LYS A 97 33.41 -4.76 18.30
CA LYS A 97 33.52 -5.26 16.92
C LYS A 97 32.61 -6.45 16.66
N ALA A 98 32.54 -7.40 17.60
CA ALA A 98 31.66 -8.56 17.48
C ALA A 98 30.18 -8.14 17.37
N TRP A 99 29.72 -7.22 18.22
CA TRP A 99 28.33 -6.73 18.17
C TRP A 99 27.99 -5.94 16.90
N ILE A 100 28.94 -5.16 16.38
CA ILE A 100 28.78 -4.48 15.07
C ILE A 100 28.67 -5.53 13.95
N ALA A 101 29.51 -6.57 13.97
CA ALA A 101 29.45 -7.65 12.97
C ALA A 101 28.11 -8.40 13.05
N THR A 102 27.62 -8.71 14.26
CA THR A 102 26.28 -9.31 14.46
C THR A 102 25.19 -8.43 13.88
N THR A 103 25.25 -7.12 14.10
CA THR A 103 24.30 -6.15 13.52
C THR A 103 24.30 -6.22 11.99
N LEU A 104 25.49 -6.26 11.38
CA LEU A 104 25.62 -6.37 9.93
C LEU A 104 25.00 -7.66 9.40
N VAL A 105 25.25 -8.80 10.06
CA VAL A 105 24.68 -10.10 9.68
C VAL A 105 23.15 -10.08 9.78
N LEU A 106 22.59 -9.53 10.86
CA LEU A 106 21.13 -9.40 11.00
C LEU A 106 20.54 -8.49 9.91
N GLY A 107 21.23 -7.41 9.54
CA GLY A 107 20.85 -6.56 8.40
C GLY A 107 20.87 -7.31 7.06
N CYS A 108 21.87 -8.16 6.82
CA CYS A 108 21.92 -9.00 5.62
C CYS A 108 20.78 -10.03 5.58
N ILE A 109 20.43 -10.63 6.72
CA ILE A 109 19.28 -11.55 6.84
C ILE A 109 17.99 -10.80 6.48
N PHE A 110 17.80 -9.60 7.03
CA PHE A 110 16.65 -8.75 6.71
C PHE A 110 16.53 -8.47 5.20
N LEU A 111 17.65 -8.11 4.56
CA LEU A 111 17.68 -7.84 3.13
C LEU A 111 17.39 -9.09 2.29
N GLY A 112 17.90 -10.25 2.72
CA GLY A 112 17.64 -11.54 2.07
C GLY A 112 16.16 -11.93 2.11
N VAL A 113 15.51 -11.76 3.27
CA VAL A 113 14.05 -11.98 3.41
C VAL A 113 13.27 -11.05 2.50
N LYS A 114 13.65 -9.76 2.43
CA LYS A 114 12.99 -8.80 1.53
C LYS A 114 13.19 -9.14 0.06
N ALA A 115 14.40 -9.55 -0.35
CA ALA A 115 14.66 -9.98 -1.72
C ALA A 115 13.79 -11.19 -2.11
N TYR A 116 13.61 -12.15 -1.20
CA TYR A 116 12.73 -13.29 -1.40
C TYR A 116 11.25 -12.88 -1.56
N GLU A 117 10.72 -12.05 -0.66
CA GLU A 117 9.33 -11.56 -0.77
C GLU A 117 9.10 -10.78 -2.07
N TYR A 118 10.05 -9.92 -2.44
CA TYR A 118 9.92 -9.11 -3.66
C TYR A 118 10.00 -9.98 -4.91
N LYS A 119 10.87 -10.98 -4.95
CA LYS A 119 10.93 -11.94 -6.06
C LYS A 119 9.59 -12.66 -6.24
N ALA A 120 8.97 -13.10 -5.15
CA ALA A 120 7.64 -13.71 -5.20
C ALA A 120 6.56 -12.71 -5.68
N LYS A 121 6.62 -11.44 -5.27
CA LYS A 121 5.68 -10.42 -5.77
C LYS A 121 5.86 -10.10 -7.25
N PHE A 122 7.10 -10.08 -7.73
CA PHE A 122 7.39 -9.91 -9.16
C PHE A 122 6.88 -11.09 -9.99
N SER A 123 7.00 -12.34 -9.49
CA SER A 123 6.45 -13.49 -10.20
C SER A 123 4.91 -13.48 -10.26
N HIS A 124 4.24 -12.79 -9.34
CA HIS A 124 2.79 -12.57 -9.34
C HIS A 124 2.35 -11.30 -10.08
N GLY A 125 3.26 -10.65 -10.83
CA GLY A 125 2.92 -9.51 -11.66
C GLY A 125 2.66 -8.20 -10.91
N ILE A 126 3.09 -8.09 -9.65
CA ILE A 126 2.94 -6.87 -8.84
C ILE A 126 4.16 -5.98 -9.04
N TYR A 127 4.08 -5.07 -10.02
CA TYR A 127 5.18 -4.15 -10.36
C TYR A 127 4.93 -2.72 -9.86
N PRO A 128 5.99 -1.99 -9.46
CA PRO A 128 5.91 -0.55 -9.16
C PRO A 128 5.85 0.32 -10.42
N GLN A 129 6.18 -0.24 -11.59
CA GLN A 129 6.18 0.44 -12.90
C GLN A 129 5.11 -0.17 -13.81
N LYS A 130 4.59 0.61 -14.77
CA LYS A 130 3.68 0.11 -15.81
C LYS A 130 4.33 -1.07 -16.57
N PRO A 131 3.58 -2.14 -16.92
CA PRO A 131 2.12 -2.32 -16.79
C PRO A 131 1.71 -2.44 -15.32
N HIS A 132 0.63 -1.76 -14.94
CA HIS A 132 0.20 -1.68 -13.54
C HIS A 132 0.02 -3.10 -12.99
N SER A 133 0.42 -3.30 -11.73
CA SER A 133 0.11 -4.49 -10.96
C SER A 133 -1.29 -5.04 -11.30
N LEU A 134 -1.37 -6.29 -11.78
CA LEU A 134 -2.58 -6.99 -12.26
C LEU A 134 -3.71 -7.10 -11.22
N ILE A 135 -3.52 -6.54 -10.03
CA ILE A 135 -4.52 -6.44 -8.97
C ILE A 135 -5.80 -5.73 -9.45
N TYR A 136 -5.71 -4.75 -10.36
CA TYR A 136 -6.87 -4.01 -10.90
C TYR A 136 -7.21 -4.32 -12.36
N GLU A 137 -6.44 -5.18 -13.05
CA GLU A 137 -6.73 -5.62 -14.42
C GLU A 137 -7.61 -6.89 -14.45
N LYS A 138 -8.22 -7.22 -13.30
CA LYS A 138 -9.34 -8.14 -13.20
C LYS A 138 -10.62 -7.35 -13.53
N PRO A 139 -11.57 -7.88 -14.32
CA PRO A 139 -12.82 -7.18 -14.63
C PRO A 139 -13.62 -7.03 -13.33
N ASP A 140 -13.46 -5.88 -12.68
CA ASP A 140 -14.06 -5.59 -11.37
C ASP A 140 -15.57 -5.37 -11.52
N LEU A 141 -16.30 -5.51 -10.41
CA LEU A 141 -17.74 -5.20 -10.29
C LEU A 141 -18.10 -3.88 -10.97
N ALA A 142 -17.22 -2.88 -10.84
CA ALA A 142 -17.39 -1.57 -11.47
C ALA A 142 -17.45 -1.68 -13.00
N TYR A 143 -16.57 -2.45 -13.63
CA TYR A 143 -16.58 -2.64 -15.09
C TYR A 143 -17.84 -3.41 -15.54
N ALA A 144 -18.17 -4.52 -14.89
CA ALA A 144 -19.34 -5.33 -15.23
C ALA A 144 -20.67 -4.55 -15.04
N SER A 145 -20.78 -3.75 -13.96
CA SER A 145 -21.94 -2.90 -13.72
C SER A 145 -22.05 -1.74 -14.71
N MET A 146 -20.92 -1.14 -15.11
CA MET A 146 -20.90 -0.09 -16.13
C MET A 146 -21.26 -0.62 -17.52
N VAL A 147 -20.73 -1.78 -17.90
CA VAL A 147 -21.11 -2.46 -19.15
C VAL A 147 -22.61 -2.76 -19.15
N ARG A 148 -23.15 -3.29 -18.04
CA ARG A 148 -24.59 -3.52 -17.90
C ARG A 148 -25.41 -2.23 -18.02
N GLN A 149 -25.07 -1.19 -17.27
CA GLN A 149 -25.79 0.09 -17.28
C GLN A 149 -25.77 0.71 -18.68
N THR A 150 -24.65 0.58 -19.37
CA THR A 150 -24.49 1.02 -20.75
C THR A 150 -25.39 0.22 -21.68
N LEU A 151 -25.35 -1.12 -21.62
CA LEU A 151 -26.19 -2.01 -22.43
C LEU A 151 -27.70 -1.81 -22.16
N GLU A 152 -28.11 -1.62 -20.91
CA GLU A 152 -29.50 -1.31 -20.54
C GLU A 152 -29.93 0.06 -21.10
N ALA A 153 -29.07 1.07 -21.03
CA ALA A 153 -29.34 2.38 -21.63
C ALA A 153 -29.48 2.30 -23.16
N TYR A 154 -28.64 1.50 -23.83
CA TYR A 154 -28.77 1.21 -25.26
C TYR A 154 -30.09 0.49 -25.59
N GLN A 155 -30.47 -0.50 -24.78
CA GLN A 155 -31.73 -1.23 -24.96
C GLN A 155 -32.95 -0.31 -24.84
N VAL A 156 -32.97 0.57 -23.83
CA VAL A 156 -34.05 1.56 -23.65
C VAL A 156 -34.09 2.56 -24.79
N ARG A 157 -32.92 2.98 -25.31
CA ARG A 157 -32.84 3.91 -26.44
C ARG A 157 -33.39 3.29 -27.72
N LEU A 158 -33.02 2.04 -28.00
CA LEU A 158 -33.50 1.29 -29.17
C LEU A 158 -35.00 0.98 -29.06
N ALA A 159 -35.51 0.70 -27.86
CA ALA A 159 -36.94 0.46 -27.64
C ALA A 159 -37.84 1.71 -27.82
N ARG A 160 -37.25 2.91 -27.89
CA ARG A 160 -37.98 4.16 -28.17
C ARG A 160 -38.06 4.50 -29.66
N VAL A 161 -37.40 3.74 -30.52
CA VAL A 161 -37.44 3.95 -31.97
C VAL A 161 -38.74 3.34 -32.51
N GLU A 162 -39.63 4.19 -33.06
CA GLU A 162 -40.94 3.78 -33.58
C GLU A 162 -40.85 2.91 -34.86
N GLU A 163 -39.84 3.17 -35.71
CA GLU A 163 -39.54 2.38 -36.91
C GLU A 163 -38.06 1.94 -36.90
N PRO A 164 -37.71 0.88 -36.16
CA PRO A 164 -36.34 0.41 -36.06
C PRO A 164 -35.85 -0.18 -37.39
N SER A 165 -34.66 0.22 -37.80
CA SER A 165 -33.97 -0.38 -38.94
C SER A 165 -33.56 -1.83 -38.65
N THR A 166 -33.31 -2.63 -39.70
CA THR A 166 -32.87 -4.03 -39.56
C THR A 166 -31.61 -4.16 -38.69
N ASP A 167 -30.70 -3.19 -38.75
CA ASP A 167 -29.47 -3.16 -37.95
C ASP A 167 -29.76 -2.90 -36.46
N GLU A 168 -30.75 -2.04 -36.15
CA GLU A 168 -31.17 -1.76 -34.77
C GLU A 168 -31.89 -2.95 -34.12
N LEU A 169 -32.63 -3.74 -34.92
CA LEU A 169 -33.23 -5.00 -34.47
C LEU A 169 -32.16 -6.04 -34.12
N ASP A 170 -31.11 -6.15 -34.94
CA ASP A 170 -29.97 -7.02 -34.67
C ASP A 170 -29.19 -6.57 -33.42
N GLN A 171 -28.95 -5.26 -33.28
CA GLN A 171 -28.31 -4.70 -32.09
C GLN A 171 -29.13 -4.94 -30.81
N LEU A 172 -30.46 -4.87 -30.89
CA LEU A 172 -31.35 -5.17 -29.76
C LEU A 172 -31.29 -6.67 -29.37
N ALA A 173 -31.25 -7.57 -30.36
CA ALA A 173 -31.13 -9.00 -30.15
C ALA A 173 -29.77 -9.38 -29.52
N VAL A 174 -28.68 -8.78 -30.00
CA VAL A 174 -27.33 -8.97 -29.44
C VAL A 174 -27.25 -8.42 -28.01
N THR A 175 -27.75 -7.21 -27.76
CA THR A 175 -27.76 -6.57 -26.42
C THR A 175 -28.55 -7.41 -25.41
N GLY A 176 -29.73 -7.90 -25.81
CA GLY A 176 -30.55 -8.77 -24.96
C GLY A 176 -29.88 -10.12 -24.67
N THR A 177 -29.14 -10.67 -25.64
CA THR A 177 -28.36 -11.91 -25.46
C THR A 177 -27.21 -11.69 -24.49
N LEU A 178 -26.48 -10.58 -24.63
CA LEU A 178 -25.37 -10.23 -23.73
C LEU A 178 -25.83 -10.05 -22.29
N LEU A 179 -26.94 -9.32 -22.06
CA LEU A 179 -27.51 -9.14 -20.72
C LEU A 179 -27.98 -10.47 -20.09
N ARG A 180 -28.53 -11.38 -20.90
CA ARG A 180 -29.10 -12.65 -20.41
C ARG A 180 -28.04 -13.69 -20.06
N TYR A 181 -26.97 -13.78 -20.86
CA TYR A 181 -25.94 -14.81 -20.70
C TYR A 181 -24.75 -14.36 -19.85
N PHE A 182 -24.36 -13.08 -19.88
CA PHE A 182 -23.17 -12.60 -19.17
C PHE A 182 -23.48 -11.90 -17.85
N VAL A 183 -24.73 -11.50 -17.56
CA VAL A 183 -25.06 -10.71 -16.36
C VAL A 183 -26.35 -11.19 -15.69
N ARG A 184 -26.28 -12.30 -14.94
CA ARG A 184 -27.44 -12.87 -14.24
C ARG A 184 -27.97 -11.91 -13.15
N PRO A 185 -29.28 -11.61 -13.09
CA PRO A 185 -29.85 -10.66 -12.12
C PRO A 185 -29.59 -11.00 -10.64
N ALA A 186 -29.64 -12.29 -10.28
CA ALA A 186 -29.45 -12.75 -8.91
C ALA A 186 -28.01 -12.58 -8.40
N GLU A 187 -27.04 -12.67 -9.30
CA GLU A 187 -25.61 -12.49 -8.98
C GLU A 187 -25.30 -11.00 -8.74
N LEU A 188 -26.01 -10.11 -9.45
CA LEU A 188 -25.90 -8.66 -9.23
C LEU A 188 -26.53 -8.22 -7.90
N THR A 189 -27.65 -8.82 -7.50
CA THR A 189 -28.28 -8.52 -6.20
C THR A 189 -27.41 -9.02 -5.05
N ALA A 190 -26.79 -10.20 -5.19
CA ALA A 190 -25.82 -10.70 -4.24
C ALA A 190 -24.57 -9.79 -4.21
N ALA A 191 -24.05 -9.39 -5.36
CA ALA A 191 -22.91 -8.49 -5.50
C ALA A 191 -23.09 -7.14 -4.78
N GLN A 192 -24.29 -6.55 -4.88
CA GLN A 192 -24.62 -5.28 -4.25
C GLN A 192 -24.77 -5.36 -2.73
N SER A 193 -24.86 -6.56 -2.15
CA SER A 193 -25.08 -6.75 -0.71
C SER A 193 -23.82 -6.57 0.16
N GLY A 194 -22.63 -6.50 -0.45
CA GLY A 194 -21.36 -6.41 0.27
C GLY A 194 -21.00 -7.65 1.11
N THR A 195 -21.75 -8.75 0.94
CA THR A 195 -21.54 -10.02 1.66
C THR A 195 -20.51 -10.91 0.96
N GLN A 196 -19.95 -11.89 1.69
CA GLN A 196 -19.01 -12.88 1.13
C GLN A 196 -19.63 -13.67 -0.04
N GLN A 197 -20.93 -13.97 0.01
CA GLN A 197 -21.66 -14.60 -1.09
C GLN A 197 -21.76 -13.68 -2.31
N GLY A 198 -21.90 -12.37 -2.11
CA GLY A 198 -21.84 -11.37 -3.16
C GLY A 198 -20.50 -11.30 -3.87
N GLN A 199 -19.40 -11.39 -3.12
CA GLN A 199 -18.05 -11.45 -3.68
C GLN A 199 -17.82 -12.73 -4.49
N ILE A 200 -18.32 -13.89 -4.03
CA ILE A 200 -18.22 -15.16 -4.76
C ILE A 200 -19.01 -15.09 -6.08
N ALA A 201 -20.23 -14.57 -6.05
CA ALA A 201 -21.05 -14.39 -7.25
C ALA A 201 -20.38 -13.43 -8.26
N LEU A 202 -19.73 -12.38 -7.76
CA LEU A 202 -18.96 -11.45 -8.61
C LEU A 202 -17.75 -12.09 -9.26
N ASN A 203 -16.99 -12.88 -8.51
CA ASN A 203 -15.84 -13.59 -9.04
C ASN A 203 -16.24 -14.61 -10.11
N GLN A 204 -17.40 -15.26 -9.97
CA GLN A 204 -17.96 -16.16 -10.98
C GLN A 204 -18.39 -15.42 -12.26
N LEU A 205 -19.02 -14.26 -12.14
CA LEU A 205 -19.35 -13.39 -13.27
C LEU A 205 -18.09 -12.89 -13.99
N ALA A 206 -17.08 -12.45 -13.24
CA ALA A 206 -15.80 -12.00 -13.78
C ALA A 206 -15.09 -13.11 -14.57
N ALA A 207 -15.06 -14.34 -14.02
CA ALA A 207 -14.46 -15.50 -14.67
C ALA A 207 -15.20 -15.96 -15.94
N ALA A 208 -16.51 -15.71 -16.05
CA ALA A 208 -17.29 -16.03 -17.25
C ALA A 208 -17.02 -15.05 -18.40
N ILE A 209 -16.70 -13.79 -18.09
CA ILE A 209 -16.39 -12.75 -19.08
C ILE A 209 -14.94 -12.87 -19.57
N MET A 210 -14.00 -13.23 -18.67
CA MET A 210 -12.63 -13.56 -19.03
C MET A 210 -12.21 -14.88 -18.38
N PRO A 211 -12.29 -16.01 -19.09
CA PRO A 211 -11.78 -17.27 -18.57
C PRO A 211 -10.28 -17.13 -18.35
N HIS A 212 -9.82 -17.43 -17.14
CA HIS A 212 -8.39 -17.51 -16.85
C HIS A 212 -7.80 -18.58 -17.77
N GLY A 213 -7.11 -18.16 -18.83
CA GLY A 213 -6.29 -19.08 -19.60
C GLY A 213 -5.20 -19.60 -18.66
N ASP A 214 -5.08 -20.93 -18.56
CA ASP A 214 -4.02 -21.58 -17.80
C ASP A 214 -2.65 -20.99 -18.17
N GLN A 215 -2.07 -20.18 -17.28
CA GLN A 215 -0.69 -19.70 -17.32
C GLN A 215 -0.09 -19.76 -15.92
#